data_AF-A0A536L0J1-F1
#
_entry.id   AF-A0A536L0J1-F1
#
_cell.length_a   1.000
_cell.length_b   1.000
_cell.length_c   1.000
_cell.angle_alpha   90.00
_cell.angle_beta   90.00
_cell.angle_gamma   90.00
#
_symmetry.space_group_name_H-M   'P 1'
#
loop_
_entity.id
_entity.type
_entity.pdbx_description
1 polymer ?
#
loop_
_entity_poly.entity_id
_entity_poly.type
_entity_poly.pdbx_seq_one_letter_code
_entity_poly.pdbx_strand_id
1 'polypeptide(L)'
;MLYLVIMNRFTMNDTELKQFKLGGSELERGEDGKLYDRTFRALMGPLDVDTAAIEALTALRMAGRSLMLLQERWAEQHHLSSGRLAVMFRLMRCGDTALGDLAEGIDSTPRNITGLVDHLERDGLVERIPDTEDRRSVRARLTAKGRETIGGIWKEGMANQYALAGGMSKEDLAQLRHLCLTLVEAARKELGK
;
A
#
# COMPACT_ATOMS: atom_id res chain seq x y z
N MET A 1 -16.63 -8.35 9.25
CA MET A 1 -17.49 -9.17 10.11
C MET A 1 -17.12 -9.10 11.60
N LEU A 2 -15.84 -9.24 12.00
CA LEU A 2 -15.44 -9.13 13.42
C LEU A 2 -15.81 -7.78 14.09
N TYR A 3 -15.71 -6.68 13.34
CA TYR A 3 -16.09 -5.33 13.76
C TYR A 3 -17.56 -5.22 14.20
N LEU A 4 -18.50 -5.85 13.47
CA LEU A 4 -19.93 -5.84 13.80
C LEU A 4 -20.27 -6.72 15.01
N VAL A 5 -19.51 -7.80 15.22
CA VAL A 5 -19.72 -8.73 16.35
C VAL A 5 -19.27 -8.12 17.67
N ILE A 6 -18.17 -7.35 17.66
CA ILE A 6 -17.71 -6.58 18.84
C ILE A 6 -18.69 -5.43 19.17
N MET A 7 -19.23 -4.76 18.13
CA MET A 7 -20.16 -3.62 18.30
C MET A 7 -21.55 -3.98 18.85
N ASN A 8 -22.06 -5.18 18.60
CA ASN A 8 -23.38 -5.58 19.11
C ASN A 8 -23.38 -5.97 20.59
N ARG A 9 -22.20 -6.19 21.20
CA ARG A 9 -22.07 -6.59 22.61
C ARG A 9 -21.76 -5.44 23.58
N PHE A 10 -21.29 -4.28 23.10
CA PHE A 10 -20.92 -3.16 23.97
C PHE A 10 -21.45 -1.84 23.43
N THR A 11 -22.21 -1.12 24.26
CA THR A 11 -22.77 0.22 24.02
C THR A 11 -21.68 1.28 23.94
N MET A 12 -20.91 1.31 22.86
CA MET A 12 -20.06 2.47 22.52
C MET A 12 -20.90 3.51 21.77
N ASN A 13 -20.76 4.79 22.14
CA ASN A 13 -21.48 5.87 21.46
C ASN A 13 -20.73 6.36 20.21
N ASP A 14 -21.43 7.04 19.30
CA ASP A 14 -20.90 7.54 18.02
C ASP A 14 -19.72 8.54 18.18
N THR A 15 -19.58 9.16 19.34
CA THR A 15 -18.51 10.13 19.62
C THR A 15 -17.18 9.43 19.90
N GLU A 16 -17.19 8.35 20.68
CA GLU A 16 -16.02 7.49 20.94
C GLU A 16 -15.52 6.83 19.64
N LEU A 17 -16.45 6.45 18.77
CA LEU A 17 -16.18 5.89 17.43
C LEU A 17 -15.52 6.89 16.47
N LYS A 18 -15.85 8.19 16.57
CA LYS A 18 -15.25 9.23 15.72
C LYS A 18 -13.84 9.59 16.16
N GLN A 19 -13.55 9.56 17.47
CA GLN A 19 -12.20 9.76 17.99
C GLN A 19 -11.24 8.65 17.53
N PHE A 20 -11.71 7.41 17.43
CA PHE A 20 -10.94 6.27 16.91
C PHE A 20 -10.58 6.41 15.41
N LYS A 21 -11.40 7.11 14.61
CA LYS A 21 -11.25 7.13 13.15
C LYS A 21 -10.30 8.18 12.58
N LEU A 22 -9.82 9.16 13.35
CA LEU A 22 -9.19 10.35 12.74
C LEU A 22 -7.83 10.81 13.28
N GLY A 23 -7.26 10.24 14.34
CA GLY A 23 -5.89 10.64 14.74
C GLY A 23 -5.43 10.34 16.17
N GLY A 24 -6.07 9.42 16.90
CA GLY A 24 -5.80 9.20 18.32
C GLY A 24 -4.88 8.02 18.65
N SER A 25 -4.08 7.51 17.70
CA SER A 25 -3.11 6.45 18.03
C SER A 25 -1.94 7.06 18.79
N GLU A 26 -1.81 6.67 20.05
CA GLU A 26 -0.72 7.09 20.92
C GLU A 26 0.24 5.92 21.06
N LEU A 27 1.36 6.00 20.33
CA LEU A 27 2.36 4.94 20.34
C LEU A 27 3.25 5.05 21.57
N GLU A 28 3.33 3.98 22.34
CA GLU A 28 4.20 3.85 23.50
C GLU A 28 5.05 2.58 23.39
N ARG A 29 6.13 2.50 24.17
CA ARG A 29 6.95 1.29 24.27
C ARG A 29 6.61 0.54 25.56
N GLY A 30 6.38 -0.76 25.43
CA GLY A 30 6.23 -1.65 26.58
C GLY A 30 7.57 -1.91 27.28
N GLU A 31 7.51 -2.64 28.39
CA GLU A 31 8.69 -3.12 29.12
C GLU A 31 9.59 -4.03 28.25
N ASP A 32 8.99 -4.71 27.27
CA ASP A 32 9.68 -5.52 26.26
C ASP A 32 10.34 -4.68 25.14
N GLY A 33 10.24 -3.35 25.23
CA GLY A 33 10.76 -2.40 24.24
C GLY A 33 9.95 -2.35 22.93
N LYS A 34 8.87 -3.11 22.80
CA LYS A 34 8.03 -3.16 21.58
C LYS A 34 7.01 -2.03 21.59
N LEU A 35 6.74 -1.48 20.41
CA LEU A 35 5.72 -0.44 20.24
C LEU A 35 4.32 -1.06 20.37
N TYR A 36 3.43 -0.36 21.05
CA TYR A 36 2.01 -0.65 21.08
C TYR A 36 1.20 0.64 20.98
N ASP A 37 -0.08 0.52 20.65
CA ASP A 37 -1.03 1.63 20.63
C ASP A 37 -1.75 1.68 21.99
N ARG A 38 -1.46 2.72 22.79
CA ARG A 38 -2.07 2.91 24.12
C ARG A 38 -3.58 3.00 24.04
N THR A 39 -4.10 3.74 23.06
CA THR A 39 -5.53 3.93 22.85
C THR A 39 -6.20 2.61 22.51
N PHE A 40 -5.57 1.78 21.66
CA PHE A 40 -6.07 0.44 21.36
C PHE A 40 -6.14 -0.44 22.61
N ARG A 41 -5.06 -0.51 23.41
CA ARG A 41 -5.03 -1.34 24.61
C ARG A 41 -6.01 -0.87 25.69
N ALA A 42 -6.15 0.44 25.88
CA ALA A 42 -7.14 1.01 26.80
C ALA A 42 -8.58 0.65 26.40
N LEU A 43 -8.87 0.67 25.08
CA LEU A 43 -10.17 0.31 24.53
C LEU A 43 -10.48 -1.19 24.69
N MET A 44 -9.49 -2.04 24.45
CA MET A 44 -9.68 -3.50 24.45
C MET A 44 -9.56 -4.12 25.85
N GLY A 45 -8.90 -3.46 26.80
CA GLY A 45 -8.65 -3.96 28.15
C GLY A 45 -9.90 -4.48 28.89
N PRO A 46 -11.06 -3.78 28.85
CA PRO A 46 -12.28 -4.24 29.51
C PRO A 46 -12.92 -5.50 28.92
N LEU A 47 -12.51 -5.94 27.72
CA LEU A 47 -13.11 -7.08 27.04
C LEU A 47 -12.67 -8.44 27.59
N ASP A 48 -11.60 -8.48 28.40
CA ASP A 48 -11.03 -9.68 29.02
C ASP A 48 -10.89 -10.89 28.06
N VAL A 49 -10.43 -10.60 26.84
CA VAL A 49 -10.16 -11.60 25.79
C VAL A 49 -8.76 -11.38 25.23
N ASP A 50 -8.16 -12.44 24.68
CA ASP A 50 -6.91 -12.31 23.93
C ASP A 50 -7.14 -11.46 22.67
N THR A 51 -6.45 -10.32 22.60
CA THR A 51 -6.55 -9.37 21.50
C THR A 51 -5.29 -9.29 20.65
N ALA A 52 -4.29 -10.13 20.89
CA ALA A 52 -2.99 -10.05 20.23
C ALA A 52 -3.11 -10.08 18.69
N ALA A 53 -3.95 -10.98 18.17
CA ALA A 53 -4.19 -11.06 16.72
C ALA A 53 -4.88 -9.81 16.16
N ILE A 54 -5.82 -9.21 16.91
CA ILE A 54 -6.54 -8.00 16.51
C ILE A 54 -5.61 -6.79 16.56
N GLU A 55 -4.80 -6.67 17.60
CA GLU A 55 -3.79 -5.62 17.76
C GLU A 55 -2.79 -5.66 16.59
N ALA A 56 -2.22 -6.83 16.30
CA ALA A 56 -1.26 -7.01 15.22
C ALA A 56 -1.87 -6.67 13.84
N LEU A 57 -3.09 -7.15 13.55
CA LEU A 57 -3.76 -6.83 12.29
C LEU A 57 -4.15 -5.35 12.18
N THR A 58 -4.42 -4.68 13.31
CA THR A 58 -4.71 -3.25 13.35
C THR A 58 -3.45 -2.44 13.09
N ALA A 59 -2.34 -2.79 13.75
CA ALA A 59 -1.03 -2.20 13.51
C ALA A 59 -0.59 -2.36 12.04
N LEU A 60 -0.80 -3.54 11.44
CA LEU A 60 -0.49 -3.76 10.02
C LEU A 60 -1.30 -2.84 9.09
N ARG A 61 -2.60 -2.66 9.36
CA ARG A 61 -3.46 -1.75 8.56
C ARG A 61 -3.03 -0.30 8.71
N MET A 62 -2.67 0.13 9.93
CA MET A 62 -2.18 1.48 10.19
C MET A 62 -0.84 1.72 9.48
N ALA A 63 0.10 0.78 9.59
CA ALA A 63 1.36 0.83 8.86
C ALA A 63 1.12 0.93 7.35
N GLY A 64 0.28 0.04 6.79
CA GLY A 64 -0.08 0.07 5.36
C GLY A 64 -0.65 1.42 4.92
N ARG A 65 -1.57 2.01 5.70
CA ARG A 65 -2.13 3.34 5.42
C ARG A 65 -1.06 4.43 5.43
N SER A 66 -0.20 4.44 6.44
CA SER A 66 0.88 5.42 6.55
C SER A 66 1.87 5.32 5.38
N LEU A 67 2.19 4.09 4.95
CA LEU A 67 3.02 3.83 3.78
C LEU A 67 2.37 4.35 2.50
N MET A 68 1.07 4.10 2.29
CA MET A 68 0.35 4.60 1.13
C MET A 68 0.31 6.13 1.08
N LEU A 69 0.09 6.78 2.23
CA LEU A 69 0.11 8.25 2.32
C LEU A 69 1.50 8.83 2.02
N LEU A 70 2.55 8.17 2.50
CA LEU A 70 3.92 8.58 2.21
C LEU A 70 4.24 8.42 0.72
N GLN A 71 3.79 7.33 0.09
CA GLN A 71 3.94 7.10 -1.34
C GLN A 71 3.19 8.15 -2.18
N GLU A 72 1.98 8.54 -1.77
CA GLU A 72 1.24 9.60 -2.47
C GLU A 72 1.98 10.94 -2.38
N ARG A 73 2.38 11.35 -1.17
CA ARG A 73 3.16 12.58 -0.97
C ARG A 73 4.46 12.59 -1.77
N TRP A 74 5.12 11.44 -1.85
CA TRP A 74 6.31 11.27 -2.66
C TRP A 74 6.02 11.45 -4.15
N ALA A 75 4.95 10.85 -4.66
CA ALA A 75 4.55 11.02 -6.06
C ALA A 75 4.18 12.48 -6.38
N GLU A 76 3.49 13.16 -5.44
CA GLU A 76 3.10 14.57 -5.57
C GLU A 76 4.30 15.50 -5.71
N GLN A 77 5.43 15.22 -5.05
CA GLN A 77 6.69 15.96 -5.21
C GLN A 77 7.22 15.92 -6.65
N HIS A 78 6.82 14.92 -7.43
CA HIS A 78 7.16 14.78 -8.85
C HIS A 78 5.97 15.11 -9.77
N HIS A 79 4.94 15.77 -9.26
CA HIS A 79 3.70 16.10 -9.99
C HIS A 79 2.95 14.88 -10.54
N LEU A 80 3.19 13.72 -9.94
CA LEU A 80 2.55 12.44 -10.26
C LEU A 80 1.59 12.02 -9.14
N SER A 81 0.76 11.02 -9.41
CA SER A 81 0.04 10.27 -8.36
C SER A 81 0.72 8.92 -8.14
N SER A 82 0.50 8.28 -6.99
CA SER A 82 1.11 6.96 -6.72
C SER A 82 0.76 5.92 -7.79
N GLY A 83 -0.48 5.91 -8.28
CA GLY A 83 -0.93 5.03 -9.36
C GLY A 83 -0.22 5.28 -10.69
N ARG A 84 -0.02 6.55 -11.08
CA ARG A 84 0.72 6.90 -12.30
C ARG A 84 2.18 6.48 -12.18
N LEU A 85 2.78 6.70 -11.02
CA LEU A 85 4.14 6.30 -10.73
C LEU A 85 4.30 4.76 -10.76
N ALA A 86 3.32 4.02 -10.22
CA ALA A 86 3.30 2.56 -10.26
C ALA A 86 3.24 2.01 -11.69
N VAL A 87 2.43 2.61 -12.58
CA VAL A 87 2.42 2.27 -14.01
C VAL A 87 3.79 2.50 -14.63
N MET A 88 4.41 3.67 -14.41
CA MET A 88 5.72 3.98 -14.96
C MET A 88 6.81 3.02 -14.46
N PHE A 89 6.82 2.67 -13.17
CA PHE A 89 7.76 1.68 -12.62
C PHE A 89 7.54 0.28 -13.20
N ARG A 90 6.29 -0.13 -13.39
CA ARG A 90 5.97 -1.41 -14.02
C ARG A 90 6.50 -1.46 -15.45
N LEU A 91 6.26 -0.41 -16.24
CA LEU A 91 6.77 -0.31 -17.61
C LEU A 91 8.30 -0.22 -17.68
N MET A 92 8.94 0.48 -16.73
CA MET A 92 10.40 0.53 -16.65
C MET A 92 11.02 -0.85 -16.42
N ARG A 93 10.37 -1.69 -15.60
CA ARG A 93 10.89 -3.02 -15.23
C ARG A 93 10.50 -4.12 -16.21
N CYS A 94 9.30 -4.07 -16.76
CA CYS A 94 8.72 -5.13 -17.60
C CYS A 94 8.72 -4.79 -19.09
N GLY A 95 9.11 -3.56 -19.46
CA GLY A 95 8.99 -3.07 -20.83
C GLY A 95 7.54 -2.78 -21.21
N ASP A 96 7.29 -2.75 -22.52
CA ASP A 96 5.97 -2.52 -23.08
C ASP A 96 4.99 -3.56 -22.54
N THR A 97 3.89 -3.12 -21.93
CA THR A 97 2.98 -4.02 -21.19
C THR A 97 1.53 -3.78 -21.61
N ALA A 98 0.75 -4.84 -21.80
CA ALA A 98 -0.68 -4.72 -22.08
C ALA A 98 -1.42 -4.04 -20.91
N LEU A 99 -2.45 -3.25 -21.21
CA LEU A 99 -3.18 -2.53 -20.15
C LEU A 99 -3.87 -3.49 -19.15
N GLY A 100 -4.30 -4.68 -19.60
CA GLY A 100 -4.82 -5.73 -18.72
C GLY A 100 -3.76 -6.20 -17.72
N ASP A 101 -2.57 -6.52 -18.20
CA ASP A 101 -1.44 -6.96 -17.36
C ASP A 101 -0.94 -5.84 -16.42
N LEU A 102 -1.06 -4.59 -16.83
CA LEU A 102 -0.81 -3.45 -15.94
C LEU A 102 -1.82 -3.42 -14.79
N ALA A 103 -3.10 -3.68 -15.07
CA ALA A 103 -4.16 -3.70 -14.07
C ALA A 103 -3.90 -4.76 -13.01
N GLU A 104 -3.62 -5.99 -13.45
CA GLU A 104 -3.27 -7.08 -12.54
C GLU A 104 -1.96 -6.82 -11.81
N GLY A 105 -0.94 -6.35 -12.52
CA GLY A 105 0.42 -6.19 -12.00
C GLY A 105 0.59 -5.10 -10.94
N ILE A 106 -0.36 -4.16 -10.84
CA ILE A 106 -0.37 -3.11 -9.80
C ILE A 106 -1.61 -3.17 -8.90
N ASP A 107 -2.38 -4.26 -8.95
CA ASP A 107 -3.63 -4.47 -8.19
C ASP A 107 -4.64 -3.32 -8.37
N SER A 108 -4.86 -2.96 -9.64
CA SER A 108 -5.77 -1.88 -10.05
C SER A 108 -6.88 -2.42 -10.94
N THR A 109 -7.99 -1.69 -11.02
CA THR A 109 -9.06 -2.03 -11.96
C THR A 109 -8.70 -1.63 -13.40
N PRO A 110 -9.22 -2.33 -14.42
CA PRO A 110 -8.99 -1.94 -15.83
C PRO A 110 -9.42 -0.50 -16.13
N ARG A 111 -10.56 -0.06 -15.58
CA ARG A 111 -11.06 1.31 -15.73
C ARG A 111 -10.08 2.33 -15.16
N ASN A 112 -9.50 2.05 -14.00
CA ASN A 112 -8.53 2.94 -13.37
C ASN A 112 -7.22 2.98 -14.18
N ILE A 113 -6.73 1.84 -14.67
CA ILE A 113 -5.54 1.80 -15.53
C ILE A 113 -5.70 2.65 -16.78
N THR A 114 -6.84 2.54 -17.47
CA THR A 114 -7.09 3.36 -18.66
C THR A 114 -6.94 4.84 -18.34
N GLY A 115 -7.55 5.31 -17.25
CA GLY A 115 -7.42 6.71 -16.81
C GLY A 115 -5.97 7.08 -16.47
N LEU A 116 -5.26 6.24 -15.71
CA LEU A 116 -3.85 6.49 -15.38
C LEU A 116 -2.97 6.62 -16.64
N VAL A 117 -3.16 5.73 -17.61
CA VAL A 117 -2.42 5.76 -18.89
C VAL A 117 -2.83 6.98 -19.71
N ASP A 118 -4.10 7.38 -19.75
CA ASP A 118 -4.57 8.59 -20.45
C ASP A 118 -3.87 9.85 -19.92
N HIS A 119 -3.74 9.96 -18.60
CA HIS A 119 -3.04 11.08 -17.97
C HIS A 119 -1.54 11.06 -18.30
N LEU A 120 -0.90 9.88 -18.21
CA LEU A 120 0.53 9.75 -18.55
C LEU A 120 0.83 10.03 -20.03
N GLU A 121 -0.09 9.66 -20.93
CA GLU A 121 -0.01 9.95 -22.35
C GLU A 121 -0.17 11.45 -22.65
N ARG A 122 -1.14 12.10 -22.00
CA ARG A 122 -1.30 13.56 -22.03
C ARG A 122 -0.04 14.30 -21.56
N ASP A 123 0.63 13.77 -20.53
CA ASP A 123 1.86 14.33 -19.98
C ASP A 123 3.11 14.01 -20.86
N GLY A 124 2.94 13.20 -21.92
CA GLY A 124 3.99 12.77 -22.84
C GLY A 124 4.98 11.79 -22.22
N LEU A 125 4.60 11.10 -21.13
CA LEU A 125 5.44 10.15 -20.40
C LEU A 125 5.25 8.71 -20.89
N VAL A 126 4.07 8.40 -21.41
CA VAL A 126 3.71 7.09 -21.95
C VAL A 126 3.08 7.29 -23.33
N GLU A 127 3.18 6.28 -24.19
CA GLU A 127 2.44 6.18 -25.44
C GLU A 127 1.78 4.81 -25.53
N ARG A 128 0.62 4.73 -26.19
CA ARG A 128 -0.01 3.45 -26.53
C ARG A 128 0.48 2.95 -27.88
N ILE A 129 0.82 1.67 -27.92
CA ILE A 129 1.20 0.96 -29.14
C ILE A 129 0.23 -0.20 -29.38
N PRO A 130 -0.02 -0.58 -30.65
CA PRO A 130 -0.77 -1.78 -30.97
C PRO A 130 -0.12 -3.01 -30.33
N ASP A 131 -0.93 -3.91 -29.80
CA ASP A 131 -0.40 -5.20 -29.37
C ASP A 131 -0.05 -6.06 -30.60
N THR A 132 1.12 -6.70 -30.56
CA THR A 132 1.66 -7.51 -31.64
C THR A 132 0.97 -8.86 -31.76
N GLU A 133 0.34 -9.34 -30.69
CA GLU A 133 -0.32 -10.65 -30.60
C GLU A 133 -1.85 -10.52 -30.72
N ASP A 134 -2.44 -9.43 -30.21
CA ASP A 134 -3.88 -9.15 -30.32
C ASP A 134 -4.16 -7.73 -30.81
N ARG A 135 -4.57 -7.57 -32.07
CA ARG A 135 -4.88 -6.25 -32.66
C ARG A 135 -6.03 -5.50 -31.98
N ARG A 136 -6.81 -6.15 -31.10
CA ARG A 136 -7.86 -5.51 -30.30
C ARG A 136 -7.35 -5.00 -28.95
N SER A 137 -6.13 -5.37 -28.57
CA SER A 137 -5.44 -4.95 -27.35
C SER A 137 -4.44 -3.83 -27.63
N VAL A 138 -4.13 -3.06 -26.59
CA VAL A 138 -3.14 -2.00 -26.61
C VAL A 138 -2.13 -2.21 -25.50
N ARG A 139 -0.87 -1.92 -25.80
CA ARG A 139 0.21 -1.90 -24.82
C ARG A 139 0.58 -0.46 -24.51
N ALA A 140 0.97 -0.22 -23.28
CA ALA A 140 1.60 1.03 -22.90
C ALA A 140 3.13 0.89 -23.00
N ARG A 141 3.79 1.95 -23.44
CA ARG A 141 5.24 2.07 -23.57
C ARG A 141 5.70 3.38 -22.96
N LEU A 142 6.83 3.40 -22.25
CA LEU A 142 7.45 4.66 -21.83
C LEU A 142 8.00 5.42 -23.05
N THR A 143 7.75 6.72 -23.12
CA THR A 143 8.44 7.59 -24.09
C THR A 143 9.89 7.82 -23.66
N ALA A 144 10.69 8.49 -24.48
CA ALA A 144 12.04 8.92 -24.06
C ALA A 144 11.99 9.80 -22.81
N LYS A 145 11.07 10.78 -22.79
CA LYS A 145 10.79 11.64 -21.62
C LYS A 145 10.36 10.79 -20.42
N GLY A 146 9.44 9.85 -20.61
CA GLY A 146 8.99 8.94 -19.55
C GLY A 146 10.12 8.14 -18.91
N ARG A 147 11.03 7.60 -19.72
CA ARG A 147 12.22 6.87 -19.26
C ARG A 147 13.16 7.74 -18.43
N GLU A 148 13.43 8.96 -18.89
CA GLU A 148 14.26 9.92 -18.15
C GLU A 148 13.62 10.30 -16.81
N THR A 149 12.34 10.67 -16.83
CA THR A 149 11.58 11.03 -15.63
C THR A 149 11.57 9.89 -14.61
N ILE A 150 11.14 8.68 -14.99
CA ILE A 150 11.06 7.57 -14.04
C ILE A 150 12.43 7.11 -13.56
N GLY A 151 13.46 7.22 -14.41
CA GLY A 151 14.84 6.89 -14.04
C GLY A 151 15.40 7.81 -12.96
N GLY A 152 15.08 9.11 -13.02
CA GLY A 152 15.41 10.07 -11.97
C GLY A 152 14.70 9.75 -10.65
N ILE A 153 13.38 9.58 -10.71
CA ILE A 153 12.55 9.28 -9.54
C ILE A 153 12.95 7.96 -8.88
N TRP A 154 13.29 6.93 -9.67
CA TRP A 154 13.74 5.63 -9.14
C TRP A 154 15.01 5.76 -8.29
N LYS A 155 16.01 6.49 -8.79
CA LYS A 155 17.29 6.67 -8.09
C LYS A 155 17.09 7.40 -6.76
N GLU A 156 16.24 8.41 -6.76
CA GLU A 156 15.90 9.18 -5.56
C GLU A 156 15.08 8.34 -4.56
N GLY A 157 14.06 7.63 -5.04
CA GLY A 157 13.22 6.76 -4.22
C GLY A 157 14.02 5.62 -3.57
N MET A 158 15.03 5.09 -4.26
CA MET A 158 15.91 4.05 -3.70
C MET A 158 16.75 4.55 -2.53
N ALA A 159 17.16 5.82 -2.52
CA ALA A 159 17.84 6.41 -1.37
C ALA A 159 16.88 6.61 -0.18
N ASN A 160 15.63 7.00 -0.44
CA ASN A 160 14.65 7.34 0.59
C ASN A 160 13.97 6.14 1.25
N GLN A 161 13.82 5.00 0.56
CA GLN A 161 13.24 3.78 1.14
C GLN A 161 14.05 3.27 2.34
N TYR A 162 15.37 3.48 2.35
CA TYR A 162 16.22 3.14 3.49
C TYR A 162 15.95 3.98 4.73
N ALA A 163 15.46 5.23 4.60
CA ALA A 163 15.23 6.11 5.74
C ALA A 163 14.07 5.62 6.61
N LEU A 164 12.98 5.16 5.99
CA LEU A 164 11.81 4.63 6.69
C LEU A 164 12.11 3.33 7.43
N ALA A 165 12.92 2.45 6.82
CA ALA A 165 13.40 1.21 7.41
C ALA A 165 14.65 1.40 8.29
N GLY A 166 15.21 2.61 8.34
CA GLY A 166 16.55 2.87 8.91
C GLY A 166 16.64 2.65 10.41
N GLY A 167 15.50 2.67 11.12
CA GLY A 167 15.42 2.34 12.55
C GLY A 167 15.25 0.84 12.85
N MET A 168 15.14 -0.02 11.83
CA MET A 168 14.92 -1.45 12.01
C MET A 168 16.23 -2.24 11.83
N SER A 169 16.46 -3.23 12.69
CA SER A 169 17.57 -4.17 12.50
C SER A 169 17.33 -5.08 11.29
N LYS A 170 18.37 -5.75 10.80
CA LYS A 170 18.22 -6.77 9.74
C LYS A 170 17.31 -7.91 10.17
N GLU A 171 17.30 -8.23 11.45
CA GLU A 171 16.43 -9.26 12.03
C GLU A 171 14.97 -8.80 12.04
N ASP A 172 14.70 -7.57 12.48
CA ASP A 172 13.34 -7.00 12.45
C ASP A 172 12.79 -6.95 11.02
N LEU A 173 13.61 -6.57 10.04
CA LEU A 173 13.22 -6.56 8.63
C LEU A 173 12.92 -7.96 8.09
N ALA A 174 13.73 -8.94 8.45
CA ALA A 174 13.48 -10.34 8.08
C ALA A 174 12.19 -10.87 8.72
N GLN A 175 11.95 -10.55 9.98
CA GLN A 175 10.74 -10.93 10.71
C GLN A 175 9.51 -10.26 10.14
N LEU A 176 9.55 -8.94 9.87
CA LEU A 176 8.46 -8.20 9.24
C LEU A 176 8.08 -8.81 7.89
N ARG A 177 9.07 -9.07 7.02
CA ARG A 177 8.85 -9.74 5.74
C ARG A 177 8.19 -11.10 5.93
N HIS A 178 8.70 -11.92 6.84
CA HIS A 178 8.15 -13.25 7.10
C HIS A 178 6.68 -13.17 7.54
N LEU A 179 6.35 -12.36 8.55
CA LEU A 179 4.99 -12.23 9.07
C LEU A 179 4.00 -11.71 8.02
N CYS A 180 4.40 -10.71 7.23
CA CYS A 180 3.57 -10.20 6.14
C CYS A 180 3.29 -11.28 5.08
N LEU A 181 4.30 -12.07 4.69
CA LEU A 181 4.12 -13.15 3.71
C LEU A 181 3.29 -14.30 4.26
N THR A 182 3.42 -14.64 5.54
CA THR A 182 2.55 -15.62 6.21
C THR A 182 1.07 -15.20 6.14
N LEU A 183 0.78 -13.90 6.33
CA LEU A 183 -0.58 -13.38 6.18
C LEU A 183 -1.07 -13.46 4.72
N VAL A 184 -0.19 -13.23 3.75
CA VAL A 184 -0.53 -13.40 2.31
C VAL A 184 -0.86 -14.85 1.99
N GLU A 185 -0.07 -15.81 2.48
CA GLU A 185 -0.35 -17.24 2.30
C GLU A 185 -1.68 -17.65 2.93
N ALA A 186 -1.96 -17.18 4.16
CA ALA A 186 -3.24 -17.43 4.83
C ALA A 186 -4.41 -16.84 4.04
N ALA A 187 -4.29 -15.59 3.58
CA ALA A 187 -5.33 -14.92 2.80
C ALA A 187 -5.61 -15.61 1.46
N ARG A 188 -4.59 -16.12 0.77
CA ARG A 188 -4.76 -16.86 -0.50
C ARG A 188 -5.58 -18.13 -0.31
N LYS A 189 -5.29 -18.90 0.74
CA LYS A 189 -6.05 -20.11 1.10
C LYS A 189 -7.54 -19.80 1.30
N GLU A 190 -7.85 -18.73 2.04
CA GLU A 190 -9.23 -18.31 2.30
C GLU A 190 -9.95 -17.78 1.05
N LEU A 191 -9.21 -17.12 0.14
CA LEU A 191 -9.76 -16.58 -1.11
C LEU A 191 -9.87 -17.63 -2.23
N GLY A 192 -9.49 -18.88 -1.98
CA GLY A 192 -9.50 -19.95 -2.99
C GLY A 192 -8.51 -19.72 -4.14
N LYS A 193 -7.41 -19.01 -3.88
CA LYS A 193 -6.34 -18.71 -4.84
C LYS A 193 -5.08 -19.52 -4.55
#